data_AF-Q2IEI6-F1
#
_entry.id   AF-Q2IEI6-F1
#
_cell.length_a   1.000
_cell.length_b   1.000
_cell.length_c   1.000
_cell.angle_alpha   90.00
_cell.angle_beta   90.00
_cell.angle_gamma   90.00
#
_symmetry.space_group_name_H-M   'P 1'
#
loop_
_entity.id
_entity.type
_entity.pdbx_description
1 polymer ?
#
loop_
_entity_poly.entity_id
_entity_poly.type
_entity_poly.pdbx_seq_one_letter_code
_entity_poly.pdbx_strand_id
1 'polypeptide(L)'
;MPTRERPACSCGRPSVTSRTAVPCHSRRVLSQDARVPRAGGDRMRMAWDHWLSSAWPELISGKRVHVPEWLPPPDWGGMQRAENAWVRAFDDGRTLVVTQAAPNGSKFVAEVWMPTRFEAALRRAKEWASEHPIAAVLVGGILVVAFVVLVAGVARAAERQRIEPEPDGCGPRSLPDPKPAAQATTRSATSADADAARDGISALFTELLASIQPTDADFGRAQSHANSIETALRESFSVNRLSVVGSHSRGTAVRASSDVDYFAVVARDDVRWGDAYTSSETVLKNVRIALQDKFKNTEIRRDLQAVVVRFADGEDPVDVVPAVFLGMSANSRPLYRIPNGKGGWLETSPEGHNKYIHDADKRSGRKLRGTALLLKHWRNCRATAVPIQSFHLELQLAAAGVCRVGMTYAECIAATLERFHVTGCQPIADPLGISGEVPACSTDAKRLAAVDAIRSGLGFATDALASERAGDLVAARRAWRRFFNRAFPA
;
A
#
# COMPACT_ATOMS: atom_id res chain seq x y z
N MET A 1 63.91 -21.35 -43.28
CA MET A 1 62.67 -22.14 -43.49
C MET A 1 62.33 -22.88 -42.21
N PRO A 2 61.06 -23.09 -41.84
CA PRO A 2 59.96 -22.13 -41.65
C PRO A 2 59.38 -22.23 -40.21
N THR A 3 58.58 -21.29 -39.66
CA THR A 3 57.13 -21.08 -39.88
C THR A 3 56.67 -19.84 -39.05
N ARG A 4 56.08 -18.80 -39.68
CA ARG A 4 54.64 -18.38 -39.73
C ARG A 4 54.05 -17.84 -38.41
N GLU A 5 53.26 -16.77 -38.32
CA GLU A 5 52.77 -15.69 -39.22
C GLU A 5 52.14 -14.58 -38.32
N ARG A 6 51.99 -13.35 -38.86
CA ARG A 6 51.69 -12.06 -38.17
C ARG A 6 50.19 -11.69 -38.08
N PRO A 7 49.80 -10.69 -37.27
CA PRO A 7 48.48 -10.04 -37.27
C PRO A 7 48.41 -8.71 -38.05
N ALA A 8 47.17 -8.19 -38.14
CA ALA A 8 46.72 -6.82 -38.44
C ALA A 8 46.55 -6.37 -39.91
N CYS A 9 45.33 -5.92 -40.22
CA CYS A 9 45.00 -5.08 -41.38
C CYS A 9 44.27 -3.82 -40.94
N SER A 10 44.81 -2.67 -41.36
CA SER A 10 44.20 -1.34 -41.36
C SER A 10 44.39 -0.74 -42.76
N CYS A 11 43.32 -0.31 -43.42
CA CYS A 11 43.40 0.48 -44.66
C CYS A 11 42.22 1.45 -44.70
N GLY A 12 42.47 2.75 -44.88
CA GLY A 12 41.46 3.79 -45.08
C GLY A 12 41.37 4.32 -46.52
N ARG A 13 40.53 5.36 -46.72
CA ARG A 13 40.43 6.41 -47.78
C ARG A 13 38.94 6.71 -48.13
N PRO A 14 38.58 7.79 -48.88
CA PRO A 14 38.87 9.22 -48.72
C PRO A 14 37.60 10.12 -48.92
N SER A 15 37.82 11.42 -49.12
CA SER A 15 36.95 12.62 -49.09
C SER A 15 36.04 12.96 -50.29
N VAL A 16 34.92 13.65 -49.98
CA VAL A 16 34.25 14.84 -50.62
C VAL A 16 33.77 14.80 -52.08
N THR A 17 32.49 15.12 -52.29
CA THR A 17 32.02 16.13 -53.28
C THR A 17 30.69 16.76 -52.83
N SER A 18 30.62 18.08 -53.00
CA SER A 18 29.48 18.97 -52.76
C SER A 18 28.81 19.35 -54.09
N ARG A 19 27.49 19.57 -54.10
CA ARG A 19 26.82 20.43 -55.08
C ARG A 19 25.75 21.29 -54.42
N THR A 20 25.79 22.53 -54.87
CA THR A 20 25.09 23.78 -54.54
C THR A 20 23.66 23.84 -55.07
N ALA A 21 22.77 24.52 -54.33
CA ALA A 21 21.80 25.48 -54.87
C ALA A 21 21.31 26.45 -53.77
N VAL A 22 21.09 27.70 -54.16
CA VAL A 22 21.08 28.98 -53.41
C VAL A 22 19.63 29.49 -53.20
N PRO A 23 19.40 30.49 -52.30
CA PRO A 23 18.11 30.79 -51.66
C PRO A 23 17.39 32.04 -52.22
N CYS A 24 16.18 32.35 -51.73
CA CYS A 24 15.57 33.67 -51.90
C CYS A 24 14.87 34.17 -50.62
N HIS A 25 15.05 35.47 -50.36
CA HIS A 25 14.82 36.23 -49.12
C HIS A 25 13.37 36.63 -48.84
N SER A 26 13.03 36.83 -47.55
CA SER A 26 12.74 38.19 -47.03
C SER A 26 12.60 38.24 -45.49
N ARG A 27 13.17 39.30 -44.90
CA ARG A 27 13.11 39.67 -43.47
C ARG A 27 11.75 40.28 -43.10
N ARG A 28 11.28 40.03 -41.87
CA ARG A 28 10.78 41.07 -40.92
C ARG A 28 10.62 40.45 -39.52
N VAL A 29 11.46 40.89 -38.57
CA VAL A 29 11.13 41.77 -37.41
C VAL A 29 10.40 41.06 -36.26
N LEU A 30 11.06 41.06 -35.10
CA LEU A 30 10.59 40.63 -33.78
C LEU A 30 9.41 41.47 -33.28
N SER A 31 8.36 40.84 -32.73
CA SER A 31 7.61 41.38 -31.58
C SER A 31 6.68 40.33 -30.91
N GLN A 32 6.93 40.11 -29.61
CA GLN A 32 5.98 39.99 -28.49
C GLN A 32 4.81 38.98 -28.52
N ASP A 33 4.87 38.04 -27.58
CA ASP A 33 3.81 37.53 -26.69
C ASP A 33 2.34 37.73 -27.09
N ALA A 34 1.66 36.64 -27.44
CA ALA A 34 0.20 36.53 -27.37
C ALA A 34 -0.20 35.48 -26.32
N ARG A 35 -0.54 35.97 -25.11
CA ARG A 35 -1.22 35.19 -24.07
C ARG A 35 -2.69 35.00 -24.43
N VAL A 36 -3.17 33.76 -24.38
CA VAL A 36 -4.60 33.43 -24.40
C VAL A 36 -5.20 33.72 -23.00
N PRO A 37 -6.42 34.29 -22.86
CA PRO A 37 -6.91 34.81 -21.58
C PRO A 37 -7.45 33.71 -20.64
N ARG A 38 -7.04 33.74 -19.35
CA ARG A 38 -7.49 32.87 -18.24
C ARG A 38 -8.72 33.39 -17.45
N ALA A 39 -9.48 34.34 -17.99
CA ALA A 39 -10.41 35.16 -17.19
C ALA A 39 -11.66 34.41 -16.64
N GLY A 40 -12.04 33.26 -17.19
CA GLY A 40 -13.24 32.51 -16.74
C GLY A 40 -13.06 31.69 -15.46
N GLY A 41 -11.88 31.10 -15.26
CA GLY A 41 -11.60 30.23 -14.11
C GLY A 41 -11.34 30.99 -12.81
N ASP A 42 -10.79 32.20 -12.92
CA ASP A 42 -10.43 33.01 -11.74
C ASP A 42 -11.68 33.64 -11.09
N ARG A 43 -12.70 34.02 -11.88
CA ARG A 43 -13.98 34.50 -11.36
C ARG A 43 -14.76 33.41 -10.61
N MET A 44 -14.75 32.18 -11.11
CA MET A 44 -15.41 31.04 -10.44
C MET A 44 -14.71 30.67 -9.13
N ARG A 45 -13.37 30.72 -9.09
CA ARG A 45 -12.60 30.52 -7.84
C ARG A 45 -12.88 31.61 -6.81
N MET A 46 -12.89 32.88 -7.23
CA MET A 46 -13.20 33.99 -6.31
C MET A 46 -14.62 33.90 -5.74
N ALA A 47 -15.60 33.49 -6.55
CA ALA A 47 -16.97 33.26 -6.07
C ALA A 47 -17.03 32.10 -5.06
N TRP A 48 -16.33 31.00 -5.35
CA TRP A 48 -16.21 29.85 -4.45
C TRP A 48 -15.59 30.25 -3.10
N ASP A 49 -14.45 30.95 -3.12
CA ASP A 49 -13.71 31.37 -1.93
C ASP A 49 -14.54 32.35 -1.07
N HIS A 50 -15.28 33.25 -1.72
CA HIS A 50 -16.15 34.20 -1.03
C HIS A 50 -17.35 33.51 -0.36
N TRP A 51 -18.00 32.56 -1.04
CA TRP A 51 -19.08 31.79 -0.45
C TRP A 51 -18.59 30.91 0.71
N LEU A 52 -17.48 30.19 0.54
CA LEU A 52 -16.94 29.34 1.60
C LEU A 52 -16.56 30.16 2.84
N SER A 53 -15.93 31.32 2.65
CA SER A 53 -15.55 32.24 3.74
C SER A 53 -16.76 32.75 4.53
N SER A 54 -17.87 33.05 3.86
CA SER A 54 -19.11 33.51 4.49
C SER A 54 -19.95 32.39 5.10
N ALA A 55 -19.92 31.18 4.54
CA ALA A 55 -20.61 29.99 5.05
C ALA A 55 -19.91 29.34 6.24
N TRP A 56 -18.59 29.51 6.36
CA TRP A 56 -17.76 28.78 7.32
C TRP A 56 -18.13 28.98 8.79
N PRO A 57 -18.42 30.21 9.29
CA PRO A 57 -18.80 30.43 10.69
C PRO A 57 -20.12 29.73 11.08
N GLU A 58 -21.05 29.62 10.14
CA GLU A 58 -22.34 28.97 10.35
C GLU A 58 -22.20 27.43 10.31
N LEU A 59 -21.32 26.91 9.44
CA LEU A 59 -21.03 25.46 9.38
C LEU A 59 -20.38 24.95 10.66
N ILE A 60 -19.39 25.65 11.21
CA ILE A 60 -18.69 25.24 12.45
C ILE A 60 -19.53 25.43 13.71
N SER A 61 -20.62 26.19 13.65
CA SER A 61 -21.62 26.28 14.72
C SER A 61 -22.76 25.25 14.57
N GLY A 62 -22.59 24.29 13.66
CA GLY A 62 -23.51 23.17 13.46
C GLY A 62 -24.80 23.53 12.72
N LYS A 63 -24.89 24.73 12.13
CA LYS A 63 -26.05 25.15 11.34
C LYS A 63 -25.96 24.64 9.90
N ARG A 64 -27.13 24.54 9.25
CA ARG A 64 -27.22 24.15 7.83
C ARG A 64 -27.02 25.38 6.96
N VAL A 65 -26.16 25.27 5.94
CA VAL A 65 -25.94 26.35 4.96
C VAL A 65 -26.36 25.88 3.57
N HIS A 66 -27.08 26.75 2.86
CA HIS A 66 -27.56 26.50 1.50
C HIS A 66 -26.41 26.59 0.49
N VAL A 67 -26.35 25.63 -0.43
CA VAL A 67 -25.38 25.64 -1.54
C VAL A 67 -25.95 26.46 -2.70
N PRO A 68 -25.28 27.52 -3.17
CA PRO A 68 -25.78 28.35 -4.26
C PRO A 68 -25.89 27.58 -5.57
N GLU A 69 -26.93 27.87 -6.37
CA GLU A 69 -27.21 27.18 -7.64
C GLU A 69 -26.10 27.32 -8.70
N TRP A 70 -25.27 28.37 -8.60
CA TRP A 70 -24.14 28.60 -9.52
C TRP A 70 -22.90 27.77 -9.16
N LEU A 71 -22.92 27.05 -8.03
CA LEU A 71 -21.84 26.19 -7.57
C LEU A 71 -21.96 24.81 -8.24
N PRO A 72 -21.05 24.41 -9.14
CA PRO A 72 -21.16 23.11 -9.80
C PRO A 72 -20.94 21.98 -8.78
N PRO A 73 -21.75 20.90 -8.80
CA PRO A 73 -21.47 19.74 -7.96
C PRO A 73 -20.12 19.13 -8.37
N PRO A 74 -19.38 18.49 -7.44
CA PRO A 74 -18.30 17.59 -7.84
C PRO A 74 -18.87 16.55 -8.80
N ASP A 75 -18.04 15.94 -9.65
CA ASP A 75 -18.51 15.07 -10.73
C ASP A 75 -19.14 13.76 -10.20
N TRP A 76 -20.45 13.79 -9.90
CA TRP A 76 -21.25 12.69 -9.36
C TRP A 76 -21.93 11.92 -10.50
N GLY A 77 -21.15 11.46 -11.49
CA GLY A 77 -21.61 10.50 -12.48
C GLY A 77 -22.80 10.97 -13.35
N GLY A 78 -22.80 12.23 -13.80
CA GLY A 78 -23.76 12.70 -14.80
C GLY A 78 -25.12 13.22 -14.28
N MET A 79 -25.20 13.66 -13.02
CA MET A 79 -26.43 14.28 -12.48
C MET A 79 -26.70 15.70 -13.01
N GLN A 80 -27.99 16.02 -13.26
CA GLN A 80 -28.44 17.36 -13.66
C GLN A 80 -28.42 18.38 -12.51
N ARG A 81 -28.43 19.67 -12.86
CA ARG A 81 -28.33 20.85 -11.99
C ARG A 81 -29.23 20.76 -10.75
N ALA A 82 -28.65 21.04 -9.58
CA ALA A 82 -29.29 20.85 -8.28
C ALA A 82 -30.12 22.07 -7.85
N GLU A 83 -31.41 21.86 -7.62
CA GLU A 83 -32.24 22.73 -6.78
C GLU A 83 -32.20 22.18 -5.34
N ASN A 84 -31.85 23.00 -4.34
CA ASN A 84 -31.95 22.73 -2.89
C ASN A 84 -30.94 21.74 -2.23
N ALA A 85 -29.64 22.02 -2.30
CA ALA A 85 -28.60 21.29 -1.54
C ALA A 85 -28.15 22.02 -0.26
N TRP A 86 -27.86 21.26 0.81
CA TRP A 86 -27.44 21.81 2.12
C TRP A 86 -26.25 21.05 2.71
N VAL A 87 -25.40 21.75 3.45
CA VAL A 87 -24.22 21.18 4.15
C VAL A 87 -24.31 21.46 5.66
N ARG A 88 -23.86 20.50 6.49
CA ARG A 88 -23.74 20.64 7.96
C ARG A 88 -22.45 19.98 8.44
N ALA A 89 -21.75 20.60 9.39
CA ALA A 89 -20.65 19.99 10.13
C ALA A 89 -21.15 19.38 11.45
N PHE A 90 -20.57 18.26 11.88
CA PHE A 90 -20.85 17.64 13.18
C PHE A 90 -19.78 17.99 14.23
N ASP A 91 -20.14 17.81 15.50
CA ASP A 91 -19.34 18.20 16.68
C ASP A 91 -17.97 17.48 16.79
N ASP A 92 -17.73 16.46 15.96
CA ASP A 92 -16.44 15.77 15.88
C ASP A 92 -15.36 16.55 15.11
N GLY A 93 -15.75 17.64 14.42
CA GLY A 93 -14.85 18.46 13.60
C GLY A 93 -14.21 17.73 12.41
N ARG A 94 -14.68 16.53 12.08
CA ARG A 94 -14.06 15.58 11.14
C ARG A 94 -15.00 15.16 10.01
N THR A 95 -16.30 15.39 10.16
CA THR A 95 -17.33 14.90 9.24
C THR A 95 -18.20 16.03 8.70
N LEU A 96 -18.18 16.20 7.37
CA LEU A 96 -19.15 17.03 6.65
C LEU A 96 -20.20 16.13 6.01
N VAL A 97 -21.47 16.41 6.29
CA VAL A 97 -22.60 15.71 5.67
C VAL A 97 -23.27 16.63 4.67
N VAL A 98 -23.26 16.22 3.41
CA VAL A 98 -24.00 16.88 2.34
C VAL A 98 -25.31 16.13 2.15
N THR A 99 -26.43 16.82 2.31
CA THR A 99 -27.76 16.24 2.09
C THR A 99 -28.43 16.90 0.90
N GLN A 100 -28.87 16.09 -0.06
CA GLN A 100 -29.63 16.55 -1.22
C GLN A 100 -31.01 15.86 -1.24
N ALA A 101 -32.07 16.63 -1.46
CA ALA A 101 -33.38 16.10 -1.79
C ALA A 101 -33.52 16.06 -3.31
N ALA A 102 -33.78 14.88 -3.88
CA ALA A 102 -34.10 14.73 -5.28
C ALA A 102 -35.57 15.12 -5.54
N PRO A 103 -35.93 15.55 -6.77
CA PRO A 103 -37.31 15.91 -7.11
C PRO A 103 -38.34 14.80 -6.88
N ASN A 104 -37.90 13.54 -6.85
CA ASN A 104 -38.73 12.36 -6.56
C ASN A 104 -38.88 12.05 -5.06
N GLY A 105 -38.40 12.93 -4.15
CA GLY A 105 -38.50 12.78 -2.70
C GLY A 105 -37.40 11.93 -2.04
N SER A 106 -36.46 11.36 -2.80
CA SER A 106 -35.32 10.62 -2.24
C SER A 106 -34.26 11.56 -1.65
N LYS A 107 -33.64 11.16 -0.52
CA LYS A 107 -32.57 11.93 0.14
C LYS A 107 -31.24 11.21 -0.05
N PHE A 108 -30.26 11.93 -0.60
CA PHE A 108 -28.88 11.47 -0.69
C PHE A 108 -28.05 12.09 0.41
N VAL A 109 -27.28 11.24 1.11
CA VAL A 109 -26.41 11.62 2.22
C VAL A 109 -25.00 11.15 1.87
N ALA A 110 -24.06 12.07 1.76
CA ALA A 110 -22.65 11.76 1.57
C ALA A 110 -21.83 12.23 2.76
N GLU A 111 -21.05 11.32 3.34
CA GLU A 111 -20.10 11.59 4.41
C GLU A 111 -18.69 11.75 3.84
N VAL A 112 -18.07 12.89 4.09
CA VAL A 112 -16.69 13.18 3.65
C VAL A 112 -15.76 13.21 4.86
N TRP A 113 -14.81 12.28 4.90
CA TRP A 113 -13.81 12.13 5.97
C TRP A 113 -12.52 12.93 5.68
N MET A 114 -12.08 13.77 6.63
CA MET A 114 -10.84 14.54 6.49
C MET A 114 -9.59 13.74 6.93
N PRO A 115 -8.45 13.78 6.20
CA PRO A 115 -7.22 13.07 6.58
C PRO A 115 -6.54 13.64 7.86
N THR A 116 -6.00 12.76 8.70
CA THR A 116 -5.39 13.05 10.03
C THR A 116 -4.24 14.08 10.02
N ARG A 117 -3.54 14.25 8.89
CA ARG A 117 -2.48 15.28 8.74
C ARG A 117 -3.03 16.69 8.68
N PHE A 118 -4.29 16.84 8.30
CA PHE A 118 -5.00 18.11 8.24
C PHE A 118 -5.34 18.61 9.66
N GLU A 119 -5.54 17.71 10.62
CA GLU A 119 -5.86 18.03 12.02
C GLU A 119 -4.69 18.69 12.78
N ALA A 120 -3.46 18.21 12.56
CA ALA A 120 -2.27 18.83 13.14
C ALA A 120 -1.96 20.20 12.51
N ALA A 121 -2.24 20.35 11.21
CA ALA A 121 -2.10 21.62 10.50
C ALA A 121 -3.20 22.63 10.91
N LEU A 122 -4.45 22.17 11.05
CA LEU A 122 -5.60 22.99 11.50
C LEU A 122 -5.46 23.44 12.95
N ARG A 123 -4.95 22.58 13.84
CA ARG A 123 -4.74 22.93 15.25
C ARG A 123 -3.66 23.99 15.40
N ARG A 124 -2.52 23.82 14.72
CA ARG A 124 -1.46 24.83 14.64
C ARG A 124 -1.92 26.10 13.94
N ALA A 125 -2.75 25.99 12.90
CA ALA A 125 -3.31 27.15 12.23
C ALA A 125 -4.33 27.89 13.10
N LYS A 126 -5.14 27.19 13.92
CA LYS A 126 -6.06 27.78 14.90
C LYS A 126 -5.32 28.49 16.02
N GLU A 127 -4.30 27.84 16.61
CA GLU A 127 -3.45 28.43 17.65
C GLU A 127 -2.69 29.66 17.13
N TRP A 128 -2.16 29.59 15.91
CA TRP A 128 -1.47 30.72 15.29
C TRP A 128 -2.42 31.87 14.87
N ALA A 129 -3.62 31.54 14.36
CA ALA A 129 -4.63 32.53 13.94
C ALA A 129 -5.25 33.29 15.13
N SER A 130 -5.34 32.67 16.31
CA SER A 130 -5.74 33.37 17.54
C SER A 130 -4.72 34.43 17.98
N GLU A 131 -3.45 34.29 17.58
CA GLU A 131 -2.38 35.22 17.94
C GLU A 131 -2.13 36.30 16.86
N HIS A 132 -2.53 36.05 15.60
CA HIS A 132 -2.23 36.94 14.46
C HIS A 132 -3.43 37.12 13.50
N PRO A 133 -4.49 37.84 13.91
CA PRO A 133 -5.77 37.89 13.18
C PRO A 133 -5.68 38.51 11.77
N ILE A 134 -4.75 39.43 11.54
CA ILE A 134 -4.54 40.07 10.23
C ILE A 134 -3.74 39.16 9.28
N ALA A 135 -2.83 38.35 9.80
CA ALA A 135 -2.01 37.41 9.01
C ALA A 135 -2.75 36.08 8.73
N ALA A 136 -3.76 35.74 9.55
CA ALA A 136 -4.64 34.59 9.35
C ALA A 136 -5.39 34.61 8.01
N VAL A 137 -5.76 35.79 7.52
CA VAL A 137 -6.43 35.96 6.22
C VAL A 137 -5.49 35.60 5.05
N LEU A 138 -4.21 35.94 5.16
CA LEU A 138 -3.20 35.64 4.14
C LEU A 138 -2.78 34.15 4.15
N VAL A 139 -2.61 33.55 5.33
CA VAL A 139 -2.21 32.14 5.47
C VAL A 139 -3.38 31.17 5.22
N GLY A 140 -4.60 31.56 5.59
CA GLY A 140 -5.82 30.83 5.22
C GLY A 140 -5.98 30.73 3.70
N GLY A 141 -5.70 31.82 2.97
CA GLY A 141 -5.65 31.80 1.50
C GLY A 141 -4.61 30.83 0.94
N ILE A 142 -3.42 30.76 1.54
CA ILE A 142 -2.34 29.84 1.10
C ILE A 142 -2.73 28.37 1.36
N LEU A 143 -3.37 28.06 2.50
CA LEU A 143 -3.82 26.70 2.81
C LEU A 143 -4.98 26.24 1.90
N VAL A 144 -5.89 27.15 1.56
CA VAL A 144 -6.97 26.91 0.60
C VAL A 144 -6.40 26.70 -0.80
N VAL A 145 -5.43 27.52 -1.23
CA VAL A 145 -4.73 27.33 -2.51
C VAL A 145 -3.98 25.99 -2.55
N ALA A 146 -3.30 25.61 -1.47
CA ALA A 146 -2.62 24.32 -1.36
C ALA A 146 -3.59 23.13 -1.43
N PHE A 147 -4.77 23.25 -0.80
CA PHE A 147 -5.85 22.27 -0.86
C PHE A 147 -6.44 22.15 -2.27
N VAL A 148 -6.70 23.28 -2.94
CA VAL A 148 -7.22 23.32 -4.31
C VAL A 148 -6.20 22.75 -5.32
N VAL A 149 -4.89 23.00 -5.13
CA VAL A 149 -3.84 22.38 -5.95
C VAL A 149 -3.76 20.87 -5.73
N LEU A 150 -3.96 20.40 -4.49
CA LEU A 150 -3.97 18.98 -4.15
C LEU A 150 -5.17 18.26 -4.79
N VAL A 151 -6.37 18.85 -4.70
CA VAL A 151 -7.61 18.29 -5.26
C VAL A 151 -7.61 18.35 -6.79
N ALA A 152 -7.14 19.45 -7.39
CA ALA A 152 -7.01 19.55 -8.84
C ALA A 152 -5.94 18.59 -9.42
N GLY A 153 -4.90 18.28 -8.65
CA GLY A 153 -3.91 17.27 -9.00
C GLY A 153 -4.48 15.84 -9.02
N VAL A 154 -5.38 15.53 -8.09
CA VAL A 154 -6.11 14.25 -8.05
C VAL A 154 -7.12 14.14 -9.20
N ALA A 155 -7.83 15.22 -9.53
CA ALA A 155 -8.78 15.25 -10.65
C ALA A 155 -8.09 15.06 -12.02
N ARG A 156 -6.94 15.73 -12.25
CA ARG A 156 -6.15 15.56 -13.50
C ARG A 156 -5.55 14.16 -13.66
N ALA A 157 -5.30 13.44 -12.56
CA ALA A 157 -4.83 12.07 -12.60
C ALA A 157 -5.96 11.09 -13.00
N ALA A 158 -7.21 11.41 -12.69
CA ALA A 158 -8.38 10.63 -13.09
C ALA A 158 -8.74 10.80 -14.58
N GLU A 159 -8.50 11.99 -15.15
CA GLU A 159 -8.84 12.32 -16.55
C GLU A 159 -7.93 11.63 -17.59
N ARG A 160 -6.68 11.30 -17.23
CA ARG A 160 -5.76 10.56 -18.12
C ARG A 160 -6.11 9.07 -18.30
N GLN A 161 -7.05 8.53 -17.53
CA GLN A 161 -7.45 7.13 -17.59
C GLN A 161 -8.74 6.87 -18.41
N ARG A 162 -9.34 7.90 -19.03
CA ARG A 162 -10.67 7.79 -19.66
C ARG A 162 -10.76 8.10 -21.15
N ILE A 163 -9.63 8.19 -21.88
CA ILE A 163 -9.67 8.46 -23.32
C ILE A 163 -9.03 7.32 -24.11
N GLU A 164 -9.85 6.34 -24.49
CA GLU A 164 -9.76 5.62 -25.77
C GLU A 164 -11.20 5.36 -26.27
N PRO A 165 -11.57 5.70 -27.52
CA PRO A 165 -12.87 5.36 -28.10
C PRO A 165 -12.77 4.11 -28.99
N GLU A 166 -13.74 3.20 -28.91
CA GLU A 166 -13.97 2.14 -29.90
C GLU A 166 -15.12 2.49 -30.87
N PRO A 167 -15.15 1.89 -32.08
CA PRO A 167 -15.83 2.47 -33.25
C PRO A 167 -17.26 1.97 -33.51
N ASP A 168 -18.01 2.82 -34.21
CA ASP A 168 -19.36 2.59 -34.75
C ASP A 168 -19.42 1.51 -35.86
N GLY A 169 -20.53 0.75 -35.93
CA GLY A 169 -20.78 -0.18 -37.04
C GLY A 169 -22.14 -0.93 -37.07
N CYS A 170 -23.19 -0.25 -37.56
CA CYS A 170 -24.31 -0.67 -38.44
C CYS A 170 -24.96 -2.09 -38.41
N GLY A 171 -26.27 -2.14 -38.08
CA GLY A 171 -27.41 -2.59 -38.94
C GLY A 171 -27.68 -4.09 -39.29
N PRO A 172 -28.92 -4.63 -39.15
CA PRO A 172 -29.26 -6.05 -39.40
C PRO A 172 -30.04 -6.35 -40.71
N ARG A 173 -29.99 -7.61 -41.23
CA ARG A 173 -31.11 -8.33 -41.92
C ARG A 173 -30.84 -9.81 -42.37
N SER A 174 -31.73 -10.71 -41.89
CA SER A 174 -32.44 -11.89 -42.48
C SER A 174 -31.80 -13.21 -43.02
N LEU A 175 -32.17 -14.32 -42.32
CA LEU A 175 -32.76 -15.65 -42.70
C LEU A 175 -31.93 -16.80 -43.37
N PRO A 176 -32.33 -18.10 -43.21
CA PRO A 176 -31.42 -19.23 -42.93
C PRO A 176 -31.44 -20.46 -43.90
N ASP A 177 -30.62 -21.46 -43.51
CA ASP A 177 -30.55 -22.92 -43.82
C ASP A 177 -29.66 -23.40 -45.00
N PRO A 178 -29.15 -24.67 -45.02
CA PRO A 178 -28.91 -25.67 -43.96
C PRO A 178 -27.48 -26.34 -43.98
N LYS A 179 -27.21 -27.16 -42.95
CA LYS A 179 -26.05 -28.08 -42.70
C LYS A 179 -25.81 -29.11 -43.84
N PRO A 180 -24.62 -29.78 -43.99
CA PRO A 180 -23.98 -30.55 -42.90
C PRO A 180 -22.44 -30.80 -42.93
N ALA A 181 -22.02 -31.51 -41.85
CA ALA A 181 -20.88 -32.44 -41.71
C ALA A 181 -19.60 -31.97 -41.00
N ALA A 182 -19.06 -32.91 -40.22
CA ALA A 182 -18.17 -32.77 -39.08
C ALA A 182 -16.70 -32.49 -39.44
N GLN A 183 -16.06 -31.58 -38.68
CA GLN A 183 -14.62 -31.56 -38.46
C GLN A 183 -14.33 -31.09 -37.03
N ALA A 184 -13.55 -31.90 -36.30
CA ALA A 184 -13.01 -31.55 -34.99
C ALA A 184 -12.09 -30.33 -35.16
N THR A 185 -12.47 -29.21 -34.55
CA THR A 185 -11.69 -27.97 -34.58
C THR A 185 -11.13 -27.71 -33.19
N THR A 186 -9.81 -27.80 -33.06
CA THR A 186 -9.09 -27.12 -31.98
C THR A 186 -9.32 -25.62 -32.14
N ARG A 187 -10.25 -25.06 -31.36
CA ARG A 187 -10.43 -23.60 -31.25
C ARG A 187 -9.18 -23.01 -30.59
N SER A 188 -8.44 -22.18 -31.31
CA SER A 188 -7.54 -21.21 -30.66
C SER A 188 -8.41 -20.23 -29.89
N ALA A 189 -8.22 -20.13 -28.58
CA ALA A 189 -8.94 -19.17 -27.75
C ALA A 189 -8.74 -17.74 -28.30
N THR A 190 -9.83 -16.97 -28.39
CA THR A 190 -9.77 -15.56 -28.79
C THR A 190 -9.27 -14.71 -27.62
N SER A 191 -8.82 -13.47 -27.88
CA SER A 191 -8.40 -12.56 -26.79
C SER A 191 -9.52 -12.31 -25.78
N ALA A 192 -10.77 -12.25 -26.24
CA ALA A 192 -11.94 -12.09 -25.38
C ALA A 192 -12.19 -13.30 -24.45
N ASP A 193 -11.96 -14.53 -24.94
CA ASP A 193 -12.06 -15.74 -24.11
C ASP A 193 -10.93 -15.79 -23.08
N ALA A 194 -9.72 -15.33 -23.45
CA ALA A 194 -8.59 -15.22 -22.54
C ALA A 194 -8.79 -14.11 -21.48
N ASP A 195 -9.43 -12.99 -21.84
CA ASP A 195 -9.75 -11.90 -20.92
C ASP A 195 -10.85 -12.32 -19.93
N ALA A 196 -11.94 -12.96 -20.40
CA ALA A 196 -12.98 -13.52 -19.52
C ALA A 196 -12.44 -14.65 -18.61
N ALA A 197 -11.50 -15.45 -19.12
CA ALA A 197 -10.80 -16.47 -18.34
C ALA A 197 -9.93 -15.85 -17.23
N ARG A 198 -9.18 -14.80 -17.56
CA ARG A 198 -8.38 -14.01 -16.62
C ARG A 198 -9.24 -13.38 -15.53
N ASP A 199 -10.44 -12.92 -15.90
CA ASP A 199 -11.41 -12.35 -14.95
C ASP A 199 -11.93 -13.40 -13.96
N GLY A 200 -12.14 -14.64 -14.41
CA GLY A 200 -12.59 -15.75 -13.56
C GLY A 200 -11.59 -16.14 -12.46
N ILE A 201 -10.33 -16.42 -12.80
CA ILE A 201 -9.32 -16.79 -11.79
C ILE A 201 -8.93 -15.59 -10.92
N SER A 202 -8.82 -14.39 -11.52
CA SER A 202 -8.51 -13.17 -10.77
C SER A 202 -9.59 -12.82 -9.73
N ALA A 203 -10.86 -13.07 -10.03
CA ALA A 203 -11.95 -12.89 -9.06
C ALA A 203 -11.79 -13.80 -7.83
N LEU A 204 -11.41 -15.07 -8.01
CA LEU A 204 -11.19 -16.00 -6.90
C LEU A 204 -10.01 -15.60 -6.00
N PHE A 205 -8.97 -15.00 -6.59
CA PHE A 205 -7.88 -14.41 -5.80
C PHE A 205 -8.35 -13.21 -4.97
N THR A 206 -9.22 -12.37 -5.53
CA THR A 206 -9.82 -11.23 -4.80
C THR A 206 -10.72 -11.71 -3.67
N GLU A 207 -11.52 -12.74 -3.90
CA GLU A 207 -12.35 -13.38 -2.87
C GLU A 207 -11.50 -13.95 -1.73
N LEU A 208 -10.47 -14.74 -2.06
CA LEU A 208 -9.54 -15.27 -1.07
C LEU A 208 -8.89 -14.14 -0.27
N LEU A 209 -8.39 -13.11 -0.96
CA LEU A 209 -7.73 -11.97 -0.33
C LEU A 209 -8.65 -11.25 0.67
N ALA A 210 -9.94 -11.08 0.34
CA ALA A 210 -10.92 -10.49 1.25
C ALA A 210 -11.16 -11.37 2.50
N SER A 211 -11.20 -12.70 2.32
CA SER A 211 -11.48 -13.62 3.43
C SER A 211 -10.34 -13.75 4.46
N ILE A 212 -9.09 -13.50 4.04
CA ILE A 212 -7.89 -13.72 4.88
C ILE A 212 -7.40 -12.47 5.61
N GLN A 213 -8.01 -11.31 5.36
CA GLN A 213 -7.61 -10.06 6.02
C GLN A 213 -8.25 -9.92 7.42
N PRO A 214 -7.57 -9.25 8.37
CA PRO A 214 -8.17 -8.85 9.63
C PRO A 214 -9.39 -7.97 9.43
N THR A 215 -10.39 -8.16 10.27
CA THR A 215 -11.63 -7.38 10.32
C THR A 215 -11.47 -6.14 11.20
N ASP A 216 -12.40 -5.19 11.12
CA ASP A 216 -12.43 -4.01 12.01
C ASP A 216 -12.52 -4.41 13.49
N ALA A 217 -13.21 -5.51 13.80
CA ALA A 217 -13.28 -6.05 15.15
C ALA A 217 -11.89 -6.51 15.63
N ASP A 218 -11.10 -7.14 14.75
CA ASP A 218 -9.73 -7.58 15.05
C ASP A 218 -8.85 -6.35 15.36
N PHE A 219 -8.97 -5.27 14.59
CA PHE A 219 -8.26 -4.01 14.86
C PHE A 219 -8.70 -3.35 16.17
N GLY A 220 -10.00 -3.32 16.47
CA GLY A 220 -10.53 -2.75 17.72
C GLY A 220 -10.03 -3.50 18.96
N ARG A 221 -9.91 -4.83 18.88
CA ARG A 221 -9.32 -5.65 19.95
C ARG A 221 -7.82 -5.42 20.10
N ALA A 222 -7.07 -5.40 18.99
CA ALA A 222 -5.65 -5.06 19.02
C ALA A 222 -5.39 -3.70 19.69
N GLN A 223 -6.24 -2.70 19.42
CA GLN A 223 -6.14 -1.40 20.08
C GLN A 223 -6.48 -1.46 21.58
N SER A 224 -7.47 -2.26 21.98
CA SER A 224 -7.82 -2.44 23.41
C SER A 224 -6.71 -3.16 24.19
N HIS A 225 -6.10 -4.18 23.59
CA HIS A 225 -4.92 -4.87 24.14
C HIS A 225 -3.72 -3.92 24.24
N ALA A 226 -3.46 -3.12 23.20
CA ALA A 226 -2.42 -2.08 23.23
C ALA A 226 -2.58 -1.13 24.43
N ASN A 227 -3.80 -0.61 24.66
CA ASN A 227 -4.08 0.30 25.78
C ASN A 227 -3.86 -0.37 27.15
N SER A 228 -4.26 -1.64 27.26
CA SER A 228 -4.11 -2.41 28.50
C SER A 228 -2.64 -2.71 28.80
N ILE A 229 -1.87 -3.09 27.78
CA ILE A 229 -0.42 -3.32 27.86
C ILE A 229 0.31 -2.02 28.19
N GLU A 230 -0.03 -0.91 27.53
CA GLU A 230 0.57 0.39 27.79
C GLU A 230 0.36 0.82 29.24
N THR A 231 -0.86 0.63 29.77
CA THR A 231 -1.19 0.90 31.17
C THR A 231 -0.32 0.08 32.12
N ALA A 232 -0.18 -1.23 31.87
CA ALA A 232 0.65 -2.12 32.68
C ALA A 232 2.13 -1.71 32.66
N LEU A 233 2.67 -1.39 31.47
CA LEU A 233 4.08 -1.01 31.35
C LEU A 233 4.39 0.32 32.03
N ARG A 234 3.44 1.26 32.05
CA ARG A 234 3.61 2.57 32.70
C ARG A 234 3.78 2.50 34.22
N GLU A 235 3.43 1.37 34.85
CA GLU A 235 3.67 1.15 36.28
C GLU A 235 5.16 0.91 36.60
N SER A 236 5.97 0.51 35.60
CA SER A 236 7.40 0.17 35.79
C SER A 236 8.35 0.87 34.82
N PHE A 237 7.84 1.46 33.73
CA PHE A 237 8.62 2.09 32.68
C PHE A 237 8.03 3.46 32.30
N SER A 238 8.90 4.40 31.96
CA SER A 238 8.53 5.65 31.31
C SER A 238 8.25 5.40 29.83
N VAL A 239 7.03 4.92 29.53
CA VAL A 239 6.60 4.64 28.15
C VAL A 239 6.31 5.95 27.42
N ASN A 240 7.09 6.26 26.39
CA ASN A 240 6.88 7.43 25.54
C ASN A 240 5.75 7.20 24.54
N ARG A 241 5.68 5.99 23.99
CA ARG A 241 4.69 5.60 22.98
C ARG A 241 4.55 4.09 22.93
N LEU A 242 3.34 3.59 22.88
CA LEU A 242 3.05 2.23 22.42
C LEU A 242 2.36 2.31 21.05
N SER A 243 2.75 1.45 20.10
CA SER A 243 2.17 1.45 18.76
C SER A 243 2.09 0.05 18.19
N VAL A 244 1.01 -0.24 17.44
CA VAL A 244 0.93 -1.44 16.63
C VAL A 244 1.88 -1.29 15.44
N VAL A 245 2.83 -2.21 15.30
CA VAL A 245 3.80 -2.24 14.20
C VAL A 245 3.64 -3.52 13.39
N GLY A 246 4.69 -3.95 12.70
CA GLY A 246 4.68 -5.24 12.04
C GLY A 246 3.69 -5.32 10.88
N SER A 247 3.23 -6.54 10.61
CA SER A 247 2.38 -6.81 9.46
C SER A 247 1.00 -6.15 9.55
N HIS A 248 0.49 -5.92 10.76
CA HIS A 248 -0.74 -5.18 11.02
C HIS A 248 -0.63 -3.73 10.52
N SER A 249 0.43 -3.02 10.90
CA SER A 249 0.65 -1.64 10.45
C SER A 249 0.93 -1.51 8.94
N ARG A 250 1.38 -2.59 8.28
CA ARG A 250 1.71 -2.62 6.85
C ARG A 250 0.53 -2.99 5.96
N GLY A 251 -0.57 -3.48 6.53
CA GLY A 251 -1.69 -4.04 5.77
C GLY A 251 -1.34 -5.38 5.13
N THR A 252 -0.47 -6.17 5.79
CA THR A 252 -0.04 -7.51 5.35
C THR A 252 -0.27 -8.58 6.42
N ALA A 253 -1.03 -8.28 7.47
CA ALA A 253 -1.45 -9.26 8.48
C ALA A 253 -2.47 -10.23 7.89
N VAL A 254 -2.31 -11.52 8.16
CA VAL A 254 -3.25 -12.58 7.80
C VAL A 254 -4.03 -12.97 9.05
N ARG A 255 -5.35 -12.94 8.97
CA ARG A 255 -6.26 -13.30 10.06
C ARG A 255 -5.93 -14.69 10.62
N ALA A 256 -6.02 -14.85 11.94
CA ALA A 256 -5.80 -16.09 12.68
C ALA A 256 -4.41 -16.74 12.52
N SER A 257 -3.43 -16.03 11.95
CA SER A 257 -2.09 -16.59 11.71
C SER A 257 -0.95 -15.57 11.65
N SER A 258 -1.25 -14.30 11.96
CA SER A 258 -0.26 -13.24 12.11
C SER A 258 -0.42 -12.66 13.50
N ASP A 259 0.65 -12.69 14.27
CA ASP A 259 0.69 -12.08 15.59
C ASP A 259 0.60 -10.55 15.51
N VAL A 260 0.13 -9.93 16.59
CA VAL A 260 0.09 -8.47 16.72
C VAL A 260 1.37 -7.99 17.41
N ASP A 261 2.18 -7.22 16.69
CA ASP A 261 3.40 -6.62 17.22
C ASP A 261 3.10 -5.28 17.90
N TYR A 262 3.31 -5.19 19.21
CA TYR A 262 3.29 -3.93 19.97
C TYR A 262 4.70 -3.42 20.21
N PHE A 263 4.99 -2.24 19.69
CA PHE A 263 6.27 -1.57 19.85
C PHE A 263 6.17 -0.57 21.00
N ALA A 264 6.76 -0.93 22.15
CA ALA A 264 6.75 -0.12 23.35
C ALA A 264 8.02 0.73 23.43
N VAL A 265 7.95 1.99 23.00
CA VAL A 265 9.06 2.94 23.09
C VAL A 265 9.17 3.42 24.54
N VAL A 266 10.19 2.97 25.24
CA VAL A 266 10.50 3.34 26.63
C VAL A 266 11.58 4.42 26.68
N ALA A 267 11.68 5.13 27.80
CA ALA A 267 12.74 6.09 28.02
C ALA A 267 14.09 5.39 28.05
N ARG A 268 15.12 6.11 27.60
CA ARG A 268 16.48 5.59 27.55
C ARG A 268 17.01 5.25 28.95
N ASP A 269 16.60 5.98 29.97
CA ASP A 269 17.06 5.78 31.35
C ASP A 269 16.51 4.49 31.96
N ASP A 270 15.33 4.02 31.53
CA ASP A 270 14.74 2.76 32.01
C ASP A 270 15.52 1.51 31.54
N VAL A 271 16.36 1.66 30.52
CA VAL A 271 17.10 0.56 29.88
C VAL A 271 18.61 0.76 29.94
N ARG A 272 19.08 1.71 30.77
CA ARG A 272 20.50 1.99 30.96
C ARG A 272 20.92 1.78 32.40
N TRP A 273 22.20 1.50 32.56
CA TRP A 273 22.90 1.54 33.83
C TRP A 273 24.22 2.29 33.63
N GLY A 274 24.29 3.51 34.16
CA GLY A 274 25.36 4.46 33.80
C GLY A 274 25.37 4.76 32.30
N ASP A 275 26.54 4.68 31.68
CA ASP A 275 26.71 4.96 30.25
C ASP A 275 26.35 3.79 29.32
N ALA A 276 26.07 2.60 29.88
CA ALA A 276 25.82 1.38 29.12
C ALA A 276 24.34 1.03 29.05
N TYR A 277 23.94 0.38 27.96
CA TYR A 277 22.64 -0.28 27.90
C TYR A 277 22.64 -1.53 28.77
N THR A 278 21.59 -1.68 29.56
CA THR A 278 21.29 -2.90 30.28
C THR A 278 21.18 -4.07 29.29
N SER A 279 21.59 -5.26 29.73
CA SER A 279 21.43 -6.49 28.93
C SER A 279 19.98 -6.62 28.46
N SER A 280 19.80 -6.88 27.17
CA SER A 280 18.46 -6.95 26.59
C SER A 280 17.61 -8.08 27.17
N GLU A 281 18.23 -9.15 27.68
CA GLU A 281 17.52 -10.20 28.41
C GLU A 281 16.96 -9.72 29.74
N THR A 282 17.68 -8.82 30.41
CA THR A 282 17.22 -8.19 31.65
C THR A 282 16.06 -7.24 31.36
N VAL A 283 16.13 -6.45 30.28
CA VAL A 283 15.01 -5.59 29.87
C VAL A 283 13.78 -6.42 29.54
N LEU A 284 13.92 -7.51 28.76
CA LEU A 284 12.81 -8.42 28.46
C LEU A 284 12.23 -9.08 29.71
N LYS A 285 13.08 -9.46 30.68
CA LYS A 285 12.64 -9.99 31.97
C LYS A 285 11.82 -8.95 32.74
N ASN A 286 12.28 -7.70 32.79
CA ASN A 286 11.60 -6.63 33.50
C ASN A 286 10.25 -6.28 32.86
N VAL A 287 10.19 -6.23 31.52
CA VAL A 287 8.93 -6.08 30.76
C VAL A 287 7.96 -7.22 31.09
N ARG A 288 8.44 -8.47 31.09
CA ARG A 288 7.63 -9.63 31.48
C ARG A 288 7.08 -9.49 32.89
N ILE A 289 7.89 -9.07 33.86
CA ILE A 289 7.47 -8.89 35.25
C ILE A 289 6.37 -7.82 35.34
N ALA A 290 6.58 -6.65 34.72
CA ALA A 290 5.60 -5.57 34.69
C ALA A 290 4.24 -6.03 34.10
N LEU A 291 4.28 -6.79 33.02
CA LEU A 291 3.06 -7.36 32.42
C LEU A 291 2.42 -8.43 33.31
N GLN A 292 3.21 -9.31 33.91
CA GLN A 292 2.71 -10.34 34.82
C GLN A 292 2.06 -9.73 36.06
N ASP A 293 2.54 -8.58 36.52
CA ASP A 293 1.98 -7.88 37.66
C ASP A 293 0.57 -7.35 37.41
N LYS A 294 0.27 -6.93 36.19
CA LYS A 294 -1.10 -6.58 35.80
C LYS A 294 -1.94 -7.80 35.47
N PHE A 295 -1.37 -8.73 34.71
CA PHE A 295 -2.08 -9.85 34.10
C PHE A 295 -1.71 -11.17 34.77
N LYS A 296 -2.06 -11.30 36.06
CA LYS A 296 -1.62 -12.40 36.94
C LYS A 296 -1.94 -13.80 36.42
N ASN A 297 -3.06 -13.97 35.71
CA ASN A 297 -3.54 -15.26 35.19
C ASN A 297 -3.31 -15.44 33.67
N THR A 298 -2.56 -14.55 33.05
CA THR A 298 -2.30 -14.56 31.60
C THR A 298 -0.98 -15.28 31.33
N GLU A 299 -0.93 -16.13 30.31
CA GLU A 299 0.32 -16.74 29.88
C GLU A 299 1.22 -15.66 29.27
N ILE A 300 2.34 -15.38 29.95
CA ILE A 300 3.34 -14.41 29.52
C ILE A 300 4.70 -15.09 29.52
N ARG A 301 5.36 -15.06 28.35
CA ARG A 301 6.68 -15.66 28.17
C ARG A 301 7.57 -14.78 27.32
N ARG A 302 8.89 -14.96 27.44
CA ARG A 302 9.85 -14.32 26.54
C ARG A 302 9.94 -15.13 25.25
N ASP A 303 10.00 -14.46 24.11
CA ASP A 303 10.34 -15.04 22.82
C ASP A 303 11.32 -14.14 22.06
N LEU A 304 12.58 -14.57 21.98
CA LEU A 304 13.70 -13.85 21.36
C LEU A 304 13.70 -12.33 21.66
N GLN A 305 13.13 -11.53 20.76
CA GLN A 305 13.16 -10.06 20.78
C GLN A 305 11.95 -9.44 21.51
N ALA A 306 10.98 -10.26 21.92
CA ALA A 306 9.68 -9.83 22.44
C ALA A 306 9.30 -10.55 23.73
N VAL A 307 8.27 -10.03 24.39
CA VAL A 307 7.50 -10.71 25.43
C VAL A 307 6.13 -11.03 24.85
N VAL A 308 5.82 -12.31 24.75
CA VAL A 308 4.56 -12.80 24.23
C VAL A 308 3.52 -12.81 25.33
N VAL A 309 2.33 -12.26 25.05
CA VAL A 309 1.17 -12.25 25.94
C VAL A 309 0.01 -12.97 25.25
N ARG A 310 -0.58 -13.97 25.90
CA ARG A 310 -1.76 -14.70 25.37
C ARG A 310 -2.99 -14.35 26.19
N PHE A 311 -3.82 -13.45 25.67
CA PHE A 311 -5.10 -13.09 26.29
C PHE A 311 -6.11 -14.25 26.24
N ALA A 312 -7.00 -14.29 27.23
CA ALA A 312 -7.95 -15.39 27.43
C ALA A 312 -9.18 -15.32 26.52
N ASP A 313 -9.34 -14.24 25.76
CA ASP A 313 -10.43 -14.03 24.81
C ASP A 313 -10.33 -14.88 23.53
N GLY A 314 -9.37 -15.83 23.49
CA GLY A 314 -9.28 -16.87 22.47
C GLY A 314 -8.48 -16.47 21.22
N GLU A 315 -7.74 -15.36 21.27
CA GLU A 315 -7.04 -14.80 20.12
C GLU A 315 -5.58 -15.28 19.96
N ASP A 316 -5.00 -14.89 18.83
CA ASP A 316 -3.57 -15.04 18.56
C ASP A 316 -2.74 -14.29 19.61
N PRO A 317 -1.60 -14.86 20.04
CA PRO A 317 -0.70 -14.19 20.96
C PRO A 317 -0.22 -12.85 20.40
N VAL A 318 0.09 -11.92 21.30
CA VAL A 318 0.65 -10.61 20.95
C VAL A 318 2.09 -10.49 21.41
N ASP A 319 2.91 -9.80 20.62
CA ASP A 319 4.34 -9.64 20.88
C ASP A 319 4.63 -8.22 21.34
N VAL A 320 5.05 -8.07 22.59
CA VAL A 320 5.47 -6.78 23.16
C VAL A 320 6.98 -6.63 23.01
N VAL A 321 7.40 -5.74 22.11
CA VAL A 321 8.80 -5.44 21.82
C VAL A 321 9.18 -4.13 22.49
N PRO A 322 10.00 -4.14 23.55
CA PRO A 322 10.53 -2.91 24.11
C PRO A 322 11.52 -2.28 23.13
N ALA A 323 11.45 -0.97 23.00
CA ALA A 323 12.21 -0.21 22.03
C ALA A 323 12.75 1.09 22.62
N VAL A 324 13.91 1.52 22.14
CA VAL A 324 14.60 2.70 22.64
C VAL A 324 14.91 3.62 21.48
N PHE A 325 14.46 4.86 21.54
CA PHE A 325 14.72 5.83 20.49
C PHE A 325 16.21 6.23 20.45
N LEU A 326 16.81 6.15 19.27
CA LEU A 326 18.20 6.52 19.04
C LEU A 326 18.35 7.91 18.44
N GLY A 327 17.42 8.30 17.59
CA GLY A 327 17.50 9.51 16.78
C GLY A 327 16.81 9.33 15.44
N MET A 328 17.10 10.22 14.50
CA MET A 328 16.55 10.16 13.15
C MET A 328 17.62 9.62 12.19
N SER A 329 17.18 8.78 11.25
CA SER A 329 18.00 8.34 10.11
C SER A 329 18.22 9.49 9.13
N ALA A 330 19.14 9.29 8.18
CA ALA A 330 19.41 10.23 7.09
C ALA A 330 18.13 10.60 6.29
N ASN A 331 17.16 9.69 6.22
CA ASN A 331 15.89 9.91 5.52
C ASN A 331 14.78 10.46 6.44
N SER A 332 15.14 11.08 7.57
CA SER A 332 14.21 11.64 8.56
C SER A 332 13.18 10.61 9.05
N ARG A 333 13.63 9.39 9.34
CA ARG A 333 12.82 8.33 9.97
C ARG A 333 13.39 7.94 11.32
N PRO A 334 12.56 7.68 12.33
CA PRO A 334 13.07 7.33 13.64
C PRO A 334 13.83 5.99 13.59
N LEU A 335 14.97 5.97 14.27
CA LEU A 335 15.78 4.79 14.53
C LEU A 335 15.58 4.36 15.98
N TYR A 336 15.51 3.05 16.18
CA TYR A 336 15.35 2.45 17.50
C TYR A 336 16.36 1.34 17.72
N ARG A 337 16.59 1.02 18.99
CA ARG A 337 17.15 -0.26 19.41
C ARG A 337 16.08 -1.14 20.03
N ILE A 338 16.09 -2.42 19.65
CA ILE A 338 15.27 -3.47 20.24
C ILE A 338 16.15 -4.61 20.76
N PRO A 339 15.67 -5.43 21.71
CA PRO A 339 16.37 -6.61 22.16
C PRO A 339 16.76 -7.56 21.01
N ASN A 340 17.97 -8.12 21.06
CA ASN A 340 18.35 -9.24 20.19
C ASN A 340 18.04 -10.63 20.80
N GLY A 341 17.57 -10.66 22.06
CA GLY A 341 17.26 -11.87 22.82
C GLY A 341 18.46 -12.63 23.41
N LYS A 342 19.68 -12.14 23.21
CA LYS A 342 20.96 -12.74 23.60
C LYS A 342 21.87 -11.75 24.33
N GLY A 343 21.26 -10.80 25.05
CA GLY A 343 21.93 -9.78 25.86
C GLY A 343 22.34 -8.51 25.11
N GLY A 344 22.32 -8.52 23.77
CA GLY A 344 22.62 -7.37 22.92
C GLY A 344 21.39 -6.69 22.33
N TRP A 345 21.61 -5.73 21.45
CA TRP A 345 20.57 -4.89 20.86
C TRP A 345 20.68 -4.88 19.34
N LEU A 346 19.55 -4.78 18.64
CA LEU A 346 19.45 -4.62 17.19
C LEU A 346 18.92 -3.24 16.86
N GLU A 347 19.44 -2.63 15.79
CA GLU A 347 18.90 -1.38 15.26
C GLU A 347 17.75 -1.67 14.30
N THR A 348 16.71 -0.84 14.35
CA THR A 348 15.52 -1.00 13.52
C THR A 348 14.84 0.34 13.23
N SER A 349 14.05 0.38 12.16
CA SER A 349 13.14 1.49 11.83
C SER A 349 11.86 0.93 11.22
N PRO A 350 10.85 0.58 12.04
CA PRO A 350 9.56 0.11 11.53
C PRO A 350 8.96 1.09 10.52
N GLU A 351 9.00 2.39 10.81
CA GLU A 351 8.49 3.44 9.94
C GLU A 351 9.28 3.57 8.63
N GLY A 352 10.60 3.36 8.67
CA GLY A 352 11.45 3.34 7.48
C GLY A 352 11.08 2.19 6.54
N HIS A 353 11.04 0.96 7.06
CA HIS A 353 10.68 -0.23 6.28
C HIS A 353 9.23 -0.18 5.79
N ASN A 354 8.31 0.30 6.62
CA ASN A 354 6.90 0.49 6.22
C ASN A 354 6.80 1.45 5.03
N LYS A 355 7.55 2.55 5.03
CA LYS A 355 7.61 3.49 3.89
C LYS A 355 8.20 2.81 2.66
N TYR A 356 9.31 2.09 2.81
CA TYR A 356 9.97 1.39 1.70
C TYR A 356 9.03 0.40 1.01
N ILE A 357 8.36 -0.47 1.79
CA ILE A 357 7.40 -1.46 1.29
C ILE A 357 6.17 -0.75 0.69
N HIS A 358 5.68 0.31 1.31
CA HIS A 358 4.56 1.09 0.78
C HIS A 358 4.87 1.73 -0.58
N ASP A 359 6.07 2.26 -0.76
CA ASP A 359 6.48 2.84 -2.04
C ASP A 359 6.68 1.77 -3.11
N ALA A 360 7.21 0.60 -2.74
CA ALA A 360 7.29 -0.55 -3.64
C ALA A 360 5.89 -1.05 -4.05
N ASP A 361 4.96 -1.10 -3.10
CA ASP A 361 3.57 -1.44 -3.37
C ASP A 361 2.91 -0.46 -4.34
N LYS A 362 3.16 0.85 -4.19
CA LYS A 362 2.74 1.86 -5.19
C LYS A 362 3.31 1.58 -6.58
N ARG A 363 4.62 1.32 -6.68
CA ARG A 363 5.28 0.99 -7.96
C ARG A 363 4.71 -0.28 -8.61
N SER A 364 4.24 -1.22 -7.82
CA SER A 364 3.63 -2.47 -8.30
C SER A 364 2.17 -2.32 -8.79
N GLY A 365 1.58 -1.13 -8.75
CA GLY A 365 0.14 -0.98 -8.98
C GLY A 365 -0.71 -1.59 -7.87
N ARG A 366 -0.22 -1.55 -6.61
CA ARG A 366 -0.89 -2.09 -5.40
C ARG A 366 -1.02 -3.62 -5.35
N LYS A 367 -0.20 -4.35 -6.12
CA LYS A 367 -0.20 -5.83 -6.12
C LYS A 367 0.70 -6.45 -5.07
N LEU A 368 1.72 -5.74 -4.59
CA LEU A 368 2.71 -6.27 -3.66
C LEU A 368 2.09 -6.74 -2.35
N ARG A 369 1.29 -5.90 -1.68
CA ARG A 369 0.73 -6.24 -0.36
C ARG A 369 -0.25 -7.42 -0.45
N GLY A 370 -1.11 -7.43 -1.47
CA GLY A 370 -2.02 -8.55 -1.72
C GLY A 370 -1.27 -9.85 -2.01
N THR A 371 -0.19 -9.79 -2.81
CA THR A 371 0.68 -10.96 -3.07
C THR A 371 1.36 -11.44 -1.79
N ALA A 372 1.84 -10.53 -0.94
CA ALA A 372 2.43 -10.88 0.35
C ALA A 372 1.43 -11.60 1.27
N LEU A 373 0.19 -11.09 1.35
CA LEU A 373 -0.91 -11.72 2.11
C LEU A 373 -1.20 -13.14 1.61
N LEU A 374 -1.34 -13.31 0.29
CA LEU A 374 -1.62 -14.60 -0.33
C LEU A 374 -0.49 -15.61 -0.05
N LEU A 375 0.78 -15.20 -0.18
CA LEU A 375 1.90 -16.09 0.13
C LEU A 375 2.04 -16.39 1.63
N LYS A 376 1.74 -15.42 2.50
CA LYS A 376 1.65 -15.64 3.96
C LYS A 376 0.53 -16.62 4.31
N HIS A 377 -0.60 -16.55 3.61
CA HIS A 377 -1.68 -17.52 3.76
C HIS A 377 -1.22 -18.91 3.27
N TRP A 378 -0.66 -19.00 2.05
CA TRP A 378 -0.13 -20.24 1.47
C TRP A 378 0.84 -21.00 2.38
N ARG A 379 1.75 -20.29 3.06
CA ARG A 379 2.69 -20.95 3.99
C ARG A 379 1.96 -21.57 5.18
N ASN A 380 0.81 -21.03 5.58
CA ASN A 380 0.03 -21.41 6.75
C ASN A 380 -1.11 -22.41 6.42
N CYS A 381 -1.43 -22.67 5.14
CA CYS A 381 -2.49 -23.62 4.73
C CYS A 381 -2.17 -25.11 5.00
N ARG A 382 -1.19 -25.44 5.84
CA ARG A 382 -0.63 -26.79 6.01
C ARG A 382 -0.30 -27.04 7.47
N ALA A 383 -0.25 -28.31 7.87
CA ALA A 383 -0.01 -28.71 9.27
C ALA A 383 1.30 -28.14 9.84
N THR A 384 2.36 -28.15 9.03
CA THR A 384 3.64 -27.51 9.37
C THR A 384 3.90 -26.36 8.42
N ALA A 385 3.81 -25.13 8.92
CA ALA A 385 3.96 -23.94 8.09
C ALA A 385 5.31 -23.90 7.35
N VAL A 386 5.33 -23.36 6.14
CA VAL A 386 6.59 -23.13 5.40
C VAL A 386 7.42 -22.12 6.20
N PRO A 387 8.66 -22.44 6.59
CA PRO A 387 9.40 -21.69 7.62
C PRO A 387 10.06 -20.40 7.08
N ILE A 388 9.36 -19.67 6.21
CA ILE A 388 9.79 -18.38 5.66
C ILE A 388 9.25 -17.24 6.54
N GLN A 389 10.14 -16.37 6.98
CA GLN A 389 9.83 -15.17 7.77
C GLN A 389 8.99 -14.19 6.96
N SER A 390 7.91 -13.66 7.54
CA SER A 390 6.99 -12.75 6.84
C SER A 390 7.68 -11.47 6.39
N PHE A 391 8.53 -10.91 7.24
CA PHE A 391 9.24 -9.68 6.93
C PHE A 391 10.22 -9.87 5.75
N HIS A 392 10.95 -10.99 5.72
CA HIS A 392 11.81 -11.32 4.57
C HIS A 392 10.99 -11.44 3.28
N LEU A 393 9.82 -12.08 3.32
CA LEU A 393 8.94 -12.22 2.17
C LEU A 393 8.50 -10.86 1.60
N GLU A 394 8.04 -9.96 2.47
CA GLU A 394 7.60 -8.61 2.08
C GLU A 394 8.77 -7.77 1.55
N LEU A 395 9.94 -7.88 2.18
CA LEU A 395 11.13 -7.14 1.80
C LEU A 395 11.72 -7.65 0.47
N GLN A 396 11.70 -8.97 0.23
CA GLN A 396 12.13 -9.57 -1.03
C GLN A 396 11.22 -9.15 -2.19
N LEU A 397 9.89 -9.15 -1.99
CA LEU A 397 8.93 -8.61 -2.95
C LEU A 397 9.24 -7.15 -3.31
N ALA A 398 9.51 -6.33 -2.29
CA ALA A 398 9.76 -4.90 -2.44
C ALA A 398 11.11 -4.61 -3.12
N ALA A 399 12.17 -5.29 -2.69
CA ALA A 399 13.53 -5.09 -3.18
C ALA A 399 13.73 -5.64 -4.59
N ALA A 400 13.16 -6.80 -4.90
CA ALA A 400 13.27 -7.38 -6.24
C ALA A 400 12.30 -6.76 -7.26
N GLY A 401 11.29 -6.01 -6.81
CA GLY A 401 10.30 -5.39 -7.71
C GLY A 401 9.54 -6.44 -8.54
N VAL A 402 9.21 -7.57 -7.91
CA VAL A 402 8.64 -8.74 -8.59
C VAL A 402 7.26 -8.42 -9.18
N CYS A 403 6.43 -7.71 -8.41
CA CYS A 403 5.10 -7.29 -8.83
C CYS A 403 5.19 -6.00 -9.66
N ARG A 404 4.57 -5.99 -10.85
CA ARG A 404 4.53 -4.83 -11.76
C ARG A 404 3.10 -4.46 -12.10
N VAL A 405 2.91 -3.22 -12.53
CA VAL A 405 1.62 -2.75 -13.05
C VAL A 405 1.15 -3.67 -14.18
N GLY A 406 -0.12 -4.07 -14.15
CA GLY A 406 -0.73 -4.95 -15.13
C GLY A 406 -0.61 -6.45 -14.84
N MET A 407 0.19 -6.87 -13.86
CA MET A 407 0.27 -8.28 -13.46
C MET A 407 -0.94 -8.71 -12.61
N THR A 408 -1.37 -9.96 -12.76
CA THR A 408 -2.34 -10.59 -11.86
C THR A 408 -1.67 -11.06 -10.56
N TYR A 409 -2.47 -11.41 -9.54
CA TYR A 409 -1.92 -12.03 -8.33
C TYR A 409 -1.29 -13.39 -8.62
N ALA A 410 -1.86 -14.18 -9.53
CA ALA A 410 -1.32 -15.45 -10.00
C ALA A 410 0.11 -15.28 -10.55
N GLU A 411 0.31 -14.30 -11.43
CA GLU A 411 1.62 -13.97 -12.02
C GLU A 411 2.61 -13.47 -10.96
N CYS A 412 2.16 -12.61 -10.06
CA CYS A 412 2.99 -12.07 -8.97
C CYS A 412 3.45 -13.18 -8.01
N ILE A 413 2.57 -14.13 -7.68
CA ILE A 413 2.90 -15.31 -6.86
C ILE A 413 3.96 -16.15 -7.57
N ALA A 414 3.74 -16.54 -8.83
CA ALA A 414 4.67 -17.37 -9.58
C ALA A 414 6.05 -16.73 -9.68
N ALA A 415 6.11 -15.45 -10.05
CA ALA A 415 7.37 -14.71 -10.16
C ALA A 415 8.08 -14.57 -8.79
N THR A 416 7.32 -14.51 -7.70
CA THR A 416 7.91 -14.46 -6.35
C THR A 416 8.51 -15.81 -5.96
N LEU A 417 7.79 -16.91 -6.20
CA LEU A 417 8.30 -18.26 -5.95
C LEU A 417 9.53 -18.55 -6.80
N GLU A 418 9.55 -18.13 -8.06
CA GLU A 418 10.73 -18.23 -8.93
C GLU A 418 11.91 -17.45 -8.36
N ARG A 419 11.68 -16.22 -7.88
CA ARG A 419 12.72 -15.43 -7.20
C ARG A 419 13.27 -16.16 -5.97
N PHE A 420 12.42 -16.75 -5.13
CA PHE A 420 12.85 -17.55 -3.98
C PHE A 420 13.60 -18.82 -4.38
N HIS A 421 13.18 -19.46 -5.48
CA HIS A 421 13.81 -20.65 -6.03
C HIS A 421 15.23 -20.35 -6.52
N VAL A 422 15.38 -19.32 -7.37
CA VAL A 422 16.67 -18.88 -7.93
C VAL A 422 17.63 -18.43 -6.83
N THR A 423 17.13 -17.71 -5.83
CA THR A 423 17.96 -17.23 -4.70
C THR A 423 18.21 -18.29 -3.64
N GLY A 424 17.60 -19.48 -3.72
CA GLY A 424 17.74 -20.53 -2.71
C GLY A 424 17.30 -20.10 -1.30
N CYS A 425 16.35 -19.15 -1.20
CA CYS A 425 15.91 -18.55 0.07
C CYS A 425 17.08 -17.99 0.92
N GLN A 426 18.10 -17.42 0.28
CA GLN A 426 19.22 -16.79 0.99
C GLN A 426 18.81 -15.47 1.67
N PRO A 427 19.54 -15.02 2.71
CA PRO A 427 19.34 -13.71 3.32
C PRO A 427 19.43 -12.58 2.29
N ILE A 428 18.70 -11.50 2.56
CA ILE A 428 18.79 -10.28 1.76
C ILE A 428 19.39 -9.17 2.60
N ALA A 429 20.29 -8.38 2.02
CA ALA A 429 20.75 -7.16 2.65
C ALA A 429 19.56 -6.20 2.81
N ASP A 430 19.42 -5.61 4.01
CA ASP A 430 18.42 -4.58 4.28
C ASP A 430 18.63 -3.40 3.31
N PRO A 431 17.65 -3.09 2.43
CA PRO A 431 17.73 -1.98 1.50
C PRO A 431 17.93 -0.60 2.16
N LEU A 432 17.65 -0.49 3.46
CA LEU A 432 17.87 0.74 4.24
C LEU A 432 19.20 0.74 4.99
N GLY A 433 19.92 -0.39 5.02
CA GLY A 433 21.21 -0.53 5.72
C GLY A 433 21.10 -0.45 7.25
N ILE A 434 19.92 -0.71 7.83
CA ILE A 434 19.67 -0.54 9.27
C ILE A 434 19.86 -1.87 10.00
N SER A 435 19.28 -2.94 9.46
CA SER A 435 19.14 -4.24 10.14
C SER A 435 20.20 -5.27 9.71
N GLY A 436 21.15 -4.88 8.85
CA GLY A 436 22.12 -5.80 8.26
C GLY A 436 21.48 -6.77 7.27
N GLU A 437 21.67 -8.08 7.47
CA GLU A 437 21.04 -9.11 6.64
C GLU A 437 19.73 -9.61 7.27
N VAL A 438 18.70 -9.72 6.44
CA VAL A 438 17.38 -10.24 6.81
C VAL A 438 17.24 -11.68 6.30
N PRO A 439 17.39 -12.70 7.16
CA PRO A 439 17.33 -14.10 6.74
C PRO A 439 15.90 -14.52 6.38
N ALA A 440 15.78 -15.40 5.38
CA ALA A 440 14.48 -16.00 5.04
C ALA A 440 13.99 -16.97 6.11
N CYS A 441 14.91 -17.72 6.72
CA CYS A 441 14.62 -18.81 7.65
C CYS A 441 15.57 -18.70 8.86
N SER A 442 15.16 -19.20 10.03
CA SER A 442 15.97 -19.09 11.25
C SER A 442 17.17 -20.05 11.32
N THR A 443 17.21 -21.07 10.44
CA THR A 443 18.25 -22.11 10.40
C THR A 443 18.38 -22.65 8.97
N ASP A 444 19.53 -23.24 8.64
CA ASP A 444 19.77 -23.90 7.37
C ASP A 444 18.83 -25.08 7.08
N ALA A 445 18.51 -25.90 8.08
CA ALA A 445 17.53 -26.99 7.91
C ALA A 445 16.15 -26.47 7.48
N LYS A 446 15.67 -25.40 8.14
CA LYS A 446 14.45 -24.70 7.73
C LYS A 446 14.57 -24.07 6.35
N ARG A 447 15.74 -23.54 5.97
CA ARG A 447 15.98 -23.01 4.62
C ARG A 447 15.80 -24.10 3.56
N LEU A 448 16.37 -25.28 3.76
CA LEU A 448 16.22 -26.40 2.83
C LEU A 448 14.74 -26.83 2.71
N ALA A 449 14.03 -26.95 3.84
CA ALA A 449 12.60 -27.23 3.84
C ALA A 449 11.77 -26.15 3.11
N ALA A 450 12.13 -24.88 3.26
CA ALA A 450 11.52 -23.79 2.52
C ALA A 450 11.78 -23.89 1.01
N VAL A 451 13.03 -24.19 0.60
CA VAL A 451 13.40 -24.38 -0.81
C VAL A 451 12.58 -25.48 -1.46
N ASP A 452 12.39 -26.61 -0.79
CA ASP A 452 11.58 -27.71 -1.32
C ASP A 452 10.09 -27.31 -1.44
N ALA A 453 9.54 -26.64 -0.43
CA ALA A 453 8.17 -26.13 -0.48
C ALA A 453 7.97 -25.09 -1.60
N ILE A 454 8.95 -24.22 -1.82
CA ILE A 454 8.96 -23.23 -2.92
C ILE A 454 9.02 -23.95 -4.27
N ARG A 455 9.84 -24.99 -4.44
CA ARG A 455 9.94 -25.76 -5.68
C ARG A 455 8.58 -26.40 -6.05
N SER A 456 7.93 -27.05 -5.09
CA SER A 456 6.60 -27.63 -5.30
C SER A 456 5.54 -26.56 -5.58
N GLY A 457 5.56 -25.47 -4.81
CA GLY A 457 4.64 -24.34 -5.00
C GLY A 457 4.77 -23.70 -6.38
N LEU A 458 6.02 -23.52 -6.86
CA LEU A 458 6.31 -22.98 -8.19
C LEU A 458 5.76 -23.90 -9.30
N GLY A 459 5.90 -25.22 -9.14
CA GLY A 459 5.29 -26.18 -10.07
C GLY A 459 3.78 -25.98 -10.21
N PHE A 460 3.05 -25.93 -9.08
CA PHE A 460 1.60 -25.71 -9.12
C PHE A 460 1.21 -24.35 -9.70
N ALA A 461 1.97 -23.28 -9.40
CA ALA A 461 1.70 -21.95 -9.94
C ALA A 461 1.94 -21.89 -11.46
N THR A 462 3.01 -22.53 -11.95
CA THR A 462 3.31 -22.62 -13.39
C THR A 462 2.24 -23.43 -14.12
N ASP A 463 1.82 -24.58 -13.58
CA ASP A 463 0.75 -25.40 -14.15
C ASP A 463 -0.57 -24.62 -14.22
N ALA A 464 -0.88 -23.85 -13.17
CA ALA A 464 -2.09 -23.04 -13.11
C ALA A 464 -2.09 -21.95 -14.19
N LEU A 465 -0.98 -21.20 -14.31
CA LEU A 465 -0.83 -20.15 -15.33
C LEU A 465 -0.85 -20.73 -16.75
N ALA A 466 -0.24 -21.89 -16.97
CA ALA A 466 -0.28 -22.57 -18.27
C ALA A 466 -1.72 -22.99 -18.64
N SER A 467 -2.46 -23.53 -17.67
CA SER A 467 -3.87 -23.93 -17.87
C SER A 467 -4.77 -22.72 -18.13
N GLU A 468 -4.56 -21.61 -17.41
CA GLU A 468 -5.29 -20.36 -17.59
C GLU A 468 -5.06 -19.78 -18.99
N ARG A 469 -3.79 -19.76 -19.46
CA ARG A 469 -3.44 -19.33 -20.84
C ARG A 469 -4.03 -20.24 -21.91
N ALA A 470 -4.25 -21.52 -21.61
CA ALA A 470 -4.91 -22.47 -22.51
C ALA A 470 -6.45 -22.38 -22.47
N GLY A 471 -7.02 -21.54 -21.60
CA GLY A 471 -8.48 -21.42 -21.41
C GLY A 471 -9.11 -22.51 -20.53
N ASP A 472 -8.31 -23.44 -19.97
CA ASP A 472 -8.80 -24.47 -19.05
C ASP A 472 -8.85 -23.94 -17.61
N LEU A 473 -9.91 -23.19 -17.31
CA LEU A 473 -10.12 -22.60 -15.99
C LEU A 473 -10.35 -23.63 -14.89
N VAL A 474 -10.85 -24.81 -15.24
CA VAL A 474 -11.09 -25.89 -14.28
C VAL A 474 -9.74 -26.47 -13.84
N ALA A 475 -8.83 -26.72 -14.78
CA ALA A 475 -7.47 -27.14 -14.46
C ALA A 475 -6.68 -26.05 -13.73
N ALA A 476 -6.79 -24.79 -14.16
CA ALA A 476 -6.14 -23.66 -13.50
C ALA A 476 -6.58 -23.53 -12.03
N ARG A 477 -7.89 -23.54 -11.78
CA ARG A 477 -8.46 -23.50 -10.43
C ARG A 477 -8.03 -24.70 -9.60
N ARG A 478 -8.05 -25.91 -10.17
CA ARG A 478 -7.60 -27.13 -9.49
C ARG A 478 -6.12 -27.04 -9.08
N ALA A 479 -5.26 -26.46 -9.91
CA ALA A 479 -3.85 -26.24 -9.59
C ALA A 479 -3.69 -25.21 -8.45
N TRP A 480 -4.42 -24.09 -8.48
CA TRP A 480 -4.43 -23.14 -7.36
C TRP A 480 -4.99 -23.73 -6.06
N ARG A 481 -6.00 -24.59 -6.13
CA ARG A 481 -6.49 -25.35 -4.97
C ARG A 481 -5.43 -26.31 -4.43
N ARG A 482 -4.57 -26.90 -5.26
CA ARG A 482 -3.42 -27.69 -4.77
C ARG A 482 -2.38 -26.79 -4.10
N PHE A 483 -2.08 -25.64 -4.71
CA PHE A 483 -1.15 -24.66 -4.15
C PHE A 483 -1.55 -24.23 -2.74
N PHE A 484 -2.81 -23.81 -2.54
CA PHE A 484 -3.35 -23.38 -1.24
C PHE A 484 -3.91 -24.53 -0.37
N ASN A 485 -3.58 -25.79 -0.65
CA ASN A 485 -4.07 -26.95 0.11
C ASN A 485 -5.60 -26.92 0.37
N ARG A 486 -6.36 -26.67 -0.70
CA ARG A 486 -7.83 -26.56 -0.76
C ARG A 486 -8.43 -25.30 -0.12
N ALA A 487 -7.63 -24.39 0.42
CA ALA A 487 -8.10 -23.10 0.94
C ALA A 487 -8.38 -22.04 -0.14
N PHE A 488 -8.14 -22.36 -1.42
CA PHE A 488 -8.56 -21.51 -2.54
C PHE A 488 -10.04 -21.76 -2.89
N PRO A 489 -10.83 -20.71 -3.22
CA PRO A 489 -12.24 -20.83 -3.57
C PRO A 489 -12.56 -21.90 -4.62
N ALA A 490 -13.77 -22.46 -4.49
CA ALA A 490 -14.15 -23.75 -5.08
C ALA A 490 -14.28 -23.73 -6.60
#